data_AF-A0A8J7JX71-F1
#
_entry.id   AF-A0A8J7JX71-F1
#
_cell.length_a   1.000
_cell.length_b   1.000
_cell.length_c   1.000
_cell.angle_alpha   90.00
_cell.angle_beta   90.00
_cell.angle_gamma   90.00
#
_symmetry.space_group_name_H-M   'P 1'
#
loop_
_entity.id
_entity.type
_entity.pdbx_description
1 polymer ?
#
loop_
_entity_poly.entity_id
_entity_poly.type
_entity_poly.pdbx_seq_one_letter_code
_entity_poly.pdbx_strand_id
1 'polypeptide(L)'
;MLTNEEIERLKQGIIATIASPVIGSIEDYAWEAIFHYVKSLPMLDPASGRSKLLYDAVDRENGIGWSLKSLQKSNLLVGSSFLFVIQRADVIKKADSLGFPGLTEKSPPQEIGAAIIKHWNEKIITSCSAQGVRTSYEGILLKTIKGIEYRYCEFPLEPLETDTFSWNWTTNKNTGKLGADLQGSIAGNIELVWYKNQKQLFRARTIPEQAVRINVKRYRLNPAKYVETILSSLEQQFKQDSSDEEDSL
;
A
#
# COMPACT_ATOMS: atom_id res chain seq x y z
N MET A 1 9.82 -2.39 11.82
CA MET A 1 10.95 -1.59 11.29
C MET A 1 11.90 -2.50 10.52
N LEU A 2 12.54 -2.00 9.46
CA LEU A 2 13.49 -2.79 8.68
C LEU A 2 14.83 -2.94 9.40
N THR A 3 15.46 -4.11 9.27
CA THR A 3 16.85 -4.34 9.70
C THR A 3 17.84 -3.70 8.73
N ASN A 4 19.12 -3.57 9.10
CA ASN A 4 20.15 -3.05 8.19
C ASN A 4 20.29 -3.86 6.90
N GLU A 5 20.15 -5.18 7.00
CA GLU A 5 20.20 -6.07 5.84
C GLU A 5 18.98 -5.86 4.92
N GLU A 6 17.78 -5.73 5.51
CA GLU A 6 16.55 -5.42 4.78
C GLU A 6 16.60 -4.03 4.12
N ILE A 7 17.24 -3.05 4.76
CA ILE A 7 17.46 -1.71 4.18
C ILE A 7 18.37 -1.80 2.96
N GLU A 8 19.44 -2.59 3.02
CA GLU A 8 20.33 -2.77 1.86
C GLU A 8 19.61 -3.53 0.74
N ARG A 9 18.85 -4.57 1.04
CA ARG A 9 17.99 -5.25 0.05
C ARG A 9 16.96 -4.31 -0.56
N LEU A 10 16.38 -3.41 0.24
CA LEU A 10 15.41 -2.43 -0.26
C LEU A 10 16.08 -1.48 -1.27
N LYS A 11 17.28 -1.02 -0.95
CA LYS A 11 18.09 -0.19 -1.86
C LYS A 11 18.45 -0.95 -3.13
N GLN A 12 18.88 -2.20 -3.03
CA GLN A 12 19.20 -3.05 -4.19
C GLN A 12 17.98 -3.29 -5.08
N GLY A 13 16.83 -3.64 -4.48
CA GLY A 13 15.56 -3.81 -5.20
C GLY A 13 15.15 -2.53 -5.93
N ILE A 14 15.23 -1.37 -5.26
CA ILE A 14 14.97 -0.07 -5.91
C ILE A 14 15.91 0.14 -7.09
N ILE A 15 17.22 -0.05 -6.93
CA ILE A 15 18.23 0.14 -7.99
C ILE A 15 17.94 -0.79 -9.18
N ALA A 16 17.74 -2.08 -8.92
CA ALA A 16 17.46 -3.08 -9.95
C ALA A 16 16.18 -2.73 -10.73
N THR A 17 15.10 -2.36 -10.03
CA THR A 17 13.83 -2.01 -10.67
C THR A 17 13.92 -0.75 -11.52
N ILE A 18 14.56 0.32 -11.03
CA ILE A 18 14.68 1.57 -11.83
C ILE A 18 15.71 1.45 -12.97
N ALA A 19 16.64 0.51 -12.87
CA ALA A 19 17.58 0.21 -13.95
C ALA A 19 16.90 -0.46 -15.14
N SER A 20 15.78 -1.15 -14.91
CA SER A 20 14.98 -1.72 -15.98
C SER A 20 14.45 -0.63 -16.93
N PRO A 21 14.67 -0.75 -18.25
CA PRO A 21 14.16 0.22 -19.23
C PRO A 21 12.63 0.13 -19.41
N VAL A 22 11.99 -0.97 -18.98
CA VAL A 22 10.53 -1.16 -19.13
C VAL A 22 9.72 -0.63 -17.95
N ILE A 23 10.38 -0.27 -16.83
CA ILE A 23 9.71 0.29 -15.66
C ILE A 23 9.81 1.82 -15.65
N GLY A 24 8.67 2.49 -15.74
CA GLY A 24 8.59 3.96 -15.62
C GLY A 24 8.84 4.43 -14.19
N SER A 25 8.20 3.77 -13.24
CA SER A 25 8.19 4.11 -11.82
C SER A 25 7.91 2.86 -10.98
N ILE A 26 8.29 2.86 -9.70
CA ILE A 26 8.01 1.74 -8.78
C ILE A 26 6.57 1.89 -8.29
N GLU A 27 5.67 1.06 -8.82
CA GLU A 27 4.23 1.09 -8.55
C GLU A 27 3.67 -0.33 -8.41
N ASP A 28 2.53 -0.45 -7.72
CA ASP A 28 1.76 -1.69 -7.56
C ASP A 28 2.63 -2.95 -7.40
N TYR A 29 2.55 -3.88 -8.35
CA TYR A 29 3.24 -5.16 -8.31
C TYR A 29 4.77 -5.05 -8.23
N ALA A 30 5.37 -4.01 -8.83
CA ALA A 30 6.82 -3.81 -8.72
C ALA A 30 7.23 -3.48 -7.28
N TRP A 31 6.39 -2.74 -6.55
CA TRP A 31 6.64 -2.49 -5.12
C TRP A 31 6.47 -3.78 -4.31
N GLU A 32 5.43 -4.56 -4.60
CA GLU A 32 5.23 -5.86 -3.94
C GLU A 32 6.43 -6.78 -4.14
N ALA A 33 6.95 -6.90 -5.37
CA ALA A 33 8.10 -7.73 -5.69
C ALA A 33 9.36 -7.33 -4.91
N ILE A 34 9.65 -6.02 -4.87
CA ILE A 34 10.75 -5.50 -4.06
C ILE A 34 10.54 -5.85 -2.58
N PHE A 35 9.32 -5.69 -2.06
CA PHE A 35 9.06 -5.94 -0.65
C PHE A 35 9.19 -7.41 -0.27
N HIS A 36 8.73 -8.33 -1.12
CA HIS A 36 8.94 -9.77 -0.95
C HIS A 36 10.43 -10.11 -0.94
N TYR A 37 11.21 -9.54 -1.86
CA TYR A 37 12.68 -9.67 -1.86
C TYR A 37 13.32 -9.13 -0.57
N VAL A 38 12.89 -7.95 -0.11
CA VAL A 38 13.35 -7.32 1.13
C VAL A 38 13.11 -8.20 2.35
N LYS A 39 11.94 -8.86 2.42
CA LYS A 39 11.54 -9.69 3.54
C LYS A 39 11.90 -11.17 3.40
N SER A 40 12.54 -11.55 2.29
CA SER A 40 12.80 -12.97 1.94
C SER A 40 11.51 -13.80 1.89
N LEU A 41 10.42 -13.19 1.43
CA LEU A 41 9.12 -13.86 1.33
C LEU A 41 8.94 -14.49 -0.05
N PRO A 42 8.27 -15.66 -0.13
CA PRO A 42 7.95 -16.28 -1.40
C PRO A 42 6.92 -15.41 -2.15
N MET A 43 7.21 -15.13 -3.41
CA MET A 43 6.31 -14.39 -4.29
C MET A 43 5.58 -15.33 -5.24
N LEU A 44 4.26 -15.22 -5.29
CA LEU A 44 3.44 -15.94 -6.26
C LEU A 44 3.31 -15.13 -7.56
N ASP A 45 3.35 -15.82 -8.70
CA ASP A 45 3.07 -15.20 -9.99
C ASP A 45 1.60 -14.72 -10.03
N PRO A 46 1.33 -13.42 -10.24
CA PRO A 46 -0.02 -12.88 -10.40
C PRO A 46 -0.85 -13.59 -11.47
N ALA A 47 -0.21 -14.12 -12.52
CA ALA A 47 -0.89 -14.83 -13.60
C ALA A 47 -1.49 -16.17 -13.14
N SER A 48 -1.03 -16.72 -12.00
CA SER A 48 -1.57 -17.94 -11.39
C SER A 48 -2.94 -17.72 -10.71
N GLY A 49 -3.46 -16.50 -10.74
CA GLY A 49 -4.72 -16.11 -10.11
C GLY A 49 -4.49 -15.59 -8.69
N ARG A 50 -4.97 -14.37 -8.42
CA ARG A 50 -4.86 -13.72 -7.12
C ARG A 50 -6.22 -13.24 -6.63
N SER A 51 -6.60 -13.64 -5.41
CA SER A 51 -7.73 -13.03 -4.71
C SER A 51 -7.31 -11.65 -4.20
N LYS A 52 -8.14 -10.63 -4.43
CA LYS A 52 -7.90 -9.26 -3.95
C LYS A 52 -8.17 -9.17 -2.45
N LEU A 53 -7.18 -9.55 -1.65
CA LEU A 53 -7.19 -9.39 -0.20
C LEU A 53 -6.45 -8.11 0.21
N LEU A 54 -6.42 -7.81 1.51
CA LEU A 54 -5.82 -6.57 2.03
C LEU A 54 -4.29 -6.62 2.07
N TYR A 55 -3.70 -7.77 2.42
CA TYR A 55 -2.26 -7.89 2.58
C TYR A 55 -1.60 -8.39 1.30
N ASP A 56 -0.67 -7.59 0.81
CA ASP A 56 0.09 -7.85 -0.42
C ASP A 56 1.33 -8.71 -0.16
N ALA A 57 1.84 -8.67 1.07
CA ALA A 57 2.88 -9.57 1.56
C ALA A 57 2.46 -10.15 2.91
N VAL A 58 2.69 -11.45 3.09
CA VAL A 58 2.36 -12.17 4.33
C VAL A 58 3.53 -13.06 4.70
N ASP A 59 4.10 -12.81 5.87
CA ASP A 59 4.95 -13.76 6.58
C ASP A 59 4.03 -14.72 7.32
N ARG A 60 3.86 -15.91 6.77
CA ARG A 60 2.96 -16.94 7.33
C ARG A 60 3.53 -17.57 8.60
N GLU A 61 4.85 -17.60 8.75
CA GLU A 61 5.51 -18.21 9.91
C GLU A 61 5.25 -17.37 11.15
N ASN A 62 5.42 -16.05 11.04
CA ASN A 62 5.23 -15.12 12.14
C ASN A 62 3.81 -14.52 12.21
N GLY A 63 2.98 -14.76 11.19
CA GLY A 63 1.63 -14.21 11.10
C GLY A 63 1.62 -12.69 10.91
N ILE A 64 2.54 -12.15 10.11
CA ILE A 64 2.67 -10.71 9.86
C ILE A 64 2.19 -10.39 8.44
N GLY A 65 1.33 -9.37 8.30
CA GLY A 65 0.79 -8.94 7.01
C GLY A 65 1.05 -7.48 6.71
N TRP A 66 1.41 -7.18 5.47
CA TRP A 66 1.64 -5.81 4.99
C TRP A 66 0.68 -5.46 3.85
N SER A 67 -0.09 -4.37 4.02
CA SER A 67 -0.77 -3.69 2.92
C SER A 67 0.22 -2.71 2.31
N LEU A 68 0.63 -2.97 1.07
CA LEU A 68 1.72 -2.27 0.42
C LEU A 68 1.19 -1.13 -0.46
N LYS A 69 1.78 0.06 -0.32
CA LYS A 69 1.41 1.25 -1.10
C LYS A 69 2.66 1.97 -1.58
N SER A 70 2.61 2.51 -2.78
CA SER A 70 3.66 3.40 -3.27
C SER A 70 3.06 4.73 -3.73
N LEU A 71 3.71 5.84 -3.39
CA LEU A 71 3.18 7.17 -3.72
C LEU A 71 4.26 8.10 -4.21
N GLN A 72 3.95 8.84 -5.26
CA GLN A 72 4.79 9.94 -5.74
C GLN A 72 4.47 11.22 -4.98
N LYS A 73 5.50 11.92 -4.52
CA LYS A 73 5.41 13.19 -3.80
C LYS A 73 6.42 14.21 -4.35
N SER A 74 6.13 15.50 -4.18
CA SER A 74 7.03 16.57 -4.58
C SER A 74 8.25 16.70 -3.67
N ASN A 75 8.09 16.42 -2.38
CA ASN A 75 9.17 16.33 -1.39
C ASN A 75 8.85 15.23 -0.37
N LEU A 76 9.89 14.75 0.31
CA LEU A 76 9.81 13.69 1.32
C LEU A 76 10.32 14.19 2.68
N LEU A 77 9.90 15.39 3.09
CA LEU A 77 10.32 15.96 4.37
C LEU A 77 9.65 15.22 5.55
N VAL A 78 10.42 14.90 6.58
CA VAL A 78 9.88 14.39 7.85
C VAL A 78 8.89 15.40 8.41
N GLY A 79 7.78 14.91 9.00
CA GLY A 79 6.70 15.75 9.50
C GLY A 79 5.70 16.18 8.43
N SER A 80 5.97 15.95 7.14
CA SER A 80 4.99 16.24 6.08
C SER A 80 3.90 15.16 5.98
N SER A 81 2.66 15.59 5.79
CA SER A 81 1.52 14.68 5.65
C SER A 81 1.30 14.20 4.21
N PHE A 82 0.70 13.03 4.08
CA PHE A 82 0.29 12.46 2.82
C PHE A 82 -1.00 11.65 2.96
N LEU A 83 -1.77 11.62 1.88
CA LEU A 83 -2.99 10.82 1.75
C LEU A 83 -2.73 9.67 0.79
N PHE A 84 -3.28 8.50 1.09
CA PHE A 84 -3.25 7.35 0.20
C PHE A 84 -4.54 6.55 0.32
N VAL A 85 -4.93 5.89 -0.76
CA VAL A 85 -6.14 5.07 -0.80
C VAL A 85 -5.91 3.80 0.01
N ILE A 86 -6.77 3.56 0.99
CA ILE A 86 -6.78 2.31 1.79
C ILE A 86 -7.86 1.34 1.30
N GLN A 87 -8.94 1.85 0.72
CA GLN A 87 -9.95 1.02 0.07
C GLN A 87 -10.85 1.81 -0.87
N ARG A 88 -11.51 1.08 -1.79
CA ARG A 88 -12.77 1.55 -2.35
C ARG A 88 -13.86 1.38 -1.29
N ALA A 89 -14.60 2.43 -1.02
CA ALA A 89 -15.61 2.52 0.00
C ALA A 89 -16.93 3.01 -0.62
N ASP A 90 -17.68 2.12 -1.28
CA ASP A 90 -19.04 2.39 -1.73
C ASP A 90 -20.04 2.12 -0.60
N VAL A 91 -19.94 2.88 0.48
CA VAL A 91 -20.68 2.63 1.74
C VAL A 91 -22.18 2.84 1.58
N ILE A 92 -22.61 3.72 0.68
CA ILE A 92 -24.02 3.95 0.38
C ILE A 92 -24.63 2.72 -0.30
N LYS A 93 -23.94 2.13 -1.29
CA LYS A 93 -24.42 0.89 -1.93
C LYS A 93 -24.41 -0.30 -0.96
N LYS A 94 -23.48 -0.31 0.00
CA LYS A 94 -23.33 -1.39 0.98
C LYS A 94 -24.10 -1.14 2.29
N ALA A 95 -24.90 -0.09 2.35
CA ALA A 95 -25.54 0.40 3.56
C ALA A 95 -26.25 -0.69 4.37
N ASP A 96 -27.12 -1.47 3.72
CA ASP A 96 -27.87 -2.54 4.38
C ASP A 96 -26.96 -3.64 4.96
N SER A 97 -25.98 -4.11 4.16
CA SER A 97 -25.02 -5.12 4.62
C SER A 97 -24.12 -4.63 5.76
N LEU A 98 -23.89 -3.32 5.83
CA LEU A 98 -23.15 -2.67 6.90
C LEU A 98 -24.07 -2.34 8.10
N GLY A 99 -25.37 -2.62 8.05
CA GLY A 99 -26.31 -2.34 9.14
C GLY A 99 -26.72 -0.88 9.27
N PHE A 100 -26.67 -0.11 8.17
CA PHE A 100 -27.11 1.28 8.08
C PHE A 100 -28.25 1.41 7.05
N PRO A 101 -29.41 0.78 7.27
CA PRO A 101 -30.47 0.77 6.26
C PRO A 101 -30.96 2.18 5.92
N GLY A 102 -31.04 2.49 4.62
CA GLY A 102 -31.46 3.80 4.14
C GLY A 102 -30.40 4.91 4.20
N LEU A 103 -29.13 4.58 4.48
CA LEU A 103 -28.03 5.54 4.42
C LEU A 103 -27.94 6.18 3.04
N THR A 104 -27.89 7.52 2.99
CA THR A 104 -27.71 8.28 1.74
C THR A 104 -26.63 9.34 1.89
N GLU A 105 -26.25 10.01 0.80
CA GLU A 105 -25.34 11.16 0.88
C GLU A 105 -25.91 12.35 1.66
N LYS A 106 -27.22 12.37 1.95
CA LYS A 106 -27.88 13.40 2.75
C LYS A 106 -27.93 13.05 4.24
N SER A 107 -27.52 11.83 4.61
CA SER A 107 -27.46 11.41 6.00
C SER A 107 -26.45 12.27 6.79
N PRO A 108 -26.61 12.36 8.13
CA PRO A 108 -25.65 13.03 8.98
C PRO A 108 -24.21 12.54 8.75
N PRO A 109 -23.19 13.44 8.74
CA PRO A 109 -21.78 13.09 8.56
C PRO A 109 -21.32 11.93 9.46
N GLN A 110 -21.77 11.93 10.71
CA GLN A 110 -21.43 10.93 11.73
C GLN A 110 -21.96 9.55 11.36
N GLU A 111 -23.16 9.47 10.78
CA GLU A 111 -23.76 8.20 10.37
C GLU A 111 -23.01 7.59 9.18
N ILE A 112 -22.67 8.41 8.19
CA ILE A 112 -21.86 7.98 7.04
C ILE A 112 -20.44 7.60 7.52
N GLY A 113 -19.87 8.37 8.44
CA GLY A 113 -18.60 8.10 9.09
C GLY A 113 -18.57 6.74 9.78
N ALA A 114 -19.61 6.42 10.56
CA ALA A 114 -19.74 5.11 11.21
C ALA A 114 -19.80 3.96 10.19
N ALA A 115 -20.52 4.13 9.08
CA ALA A 115 -20.55 3.14 8.00
C ALA A 115 -19.19 2.95 7.32
N ILE A 116 -18.42 4.03 7.14
CA ILE A 116 -17.05 3.99 6.60
C ILE A 116 -16.12 3.21 7.54
N ILE A 117 -16.15 3.50 8.83
CA ILE A 117 -15.34 2.81 9.83
C ILE A 117 -15.69 1.32 9.87
N LYS A 118 -16.99 0.98 9.94
CA LYS A 118 -17.42 -0.42 9.95
C LYS A 118 -16.96 -1.18 8.71
N HIS A 119 -17.15 -0.60 7.52
CA HIS A 119 -16.71 -1.23 6.28
C HIS A 119 -15.19 -1.47 6.23
N TRP A 120 -14.41 -0.52 6.74
CA TRP A 120 -12.95 -0.68 6.83
C TRP A 120 -12.55 -1.76 7.84
N ASN A 121 -13.14 -1.75 9.03
CA ASN A 121 -12.84 -2.70 10.09
C ASN A 121 -13.20 -4.12 9.68
N GLU A 122 -14.36 -4.33 9.05
CA GLU A 122 -14.76 -5.63 8.49
C GLU A 122 -13.75 -6.14 7.45
N LYS A 123 -13.21 -5.25 6.61
CA LYS A 123 -12.17 -5.61 5.63
C LYS A 123 -10.89 -6.06 6.32
N ILE A 124 -10.44 -5.35 7.36
CA ILE A 124 -9.26 -5.76 8.15
C ILE A 124 -9.50 -7.13 8.76
N ILE A 125 -10.58 -7.28 9.53
CA ILE A 125 -10.90 -8.52 10.27
C ILE A 125 -10.99 -9.72 9.32
N THR A 126 -11.73 -9.58 8.22
CA THR A 126 -11.91 -10.65 7.23
C THR A 126 -10.59 -11.01 6.56
N SER A 127 -9.76 -10.01 6.22
CA SER A 127 -8.48 -10.26 5.55
C SER A 127 -7.45 -10.87 6.52
N CYS A 128 -7.41 -10.44 7.78
CA CYS A 128 -6.59 -11.05 8.82
C CYS A 128 -6.91 -12.53 8.95
N SER A 129 -8.19 -12.85 9.12
CA SER A 129 -8.64 -14.24 9.25
C SER A 129 -8.31 -15.06 8.01
N ALA A 130 -8.57 -14.54 6.80
CA ALA A 130 -8.35 -15.26 5.55
C ALA A 130 -6.87 -15.50 5.23
N GLN A 131 -5.99 -14.61 5.69
CA GLN A 131 -4.55 -14.66 5.41
C GLN A 131 -3.71 -15.16 6.59
N GLY A 132 -4.32 -15.50 7.72
CA GLY A 132 -3.61 -15.95 8.93
C GLY A 132 -2.76 -14.86 9.58
N VAL A 133 -3.13 -13.59 9.40
CA VAL A 133 -2.37 -12.43 9.91
C VAL A 133 -2.85 -12.07 11.32
N ARG A 134 -1.89 -11.94 12.24
CA ARG A 134 -2.08 -11.53 13.64
C ARG A 134 -1.57 -10.11 13.88
N THR A 135 -0.48 -9.75 13.22
CA THR A 135 0.13 -8.42 13.30
C THR A 135 0.13 -7.78 11.92
N SER A 136 -0.37 -6.56 11.82
CA SER A 136 -0.62 -5.95 10.52
C SER A 136 0.00 -4.56 10.40
N TYR A 137 0.51 -4.27 9.20
CA TYR A 137 1.16 -3.01 8.87
C TYR A 137 0.72 -2.43 7.52
N GLU A 138 0.79 -1.11 7.41
CA GLU A 138 0.85 -0.38 6.14
C GLU A 138 2.33 -0.17 5.79
N GLY A 139 2.79 -0.79 4.69
CA GLY A 139 4.14 -0.63 4.17
C GLY A 139 4.15 0.36 3.00
N ILE A 140 4.68 1.56 3.20
CA ILE A 140 4.53 2.67 2.27
C ILE A 140 5.89 3.09 1.70
N LEU A 141 6.06 2.94 0.39
CA LEU A 141 7.20 3.49 -0.36
C LEU A 141 6.83 4.85 -0.97
N LEU A 142 7.36 5.92 -0.38
CA LEU A 142 7.27 7.26 -0.94
C LEU A 142 8.44 7.52 -1.88
N LYS A 143 8.16 8.16 -3.01
CA LYS A 143 9.14 8.46 -4.06
C LYS A 143 8.98 9.87 -4.59
N THR A 144 10.09 10.51 -4.93
CA THR A 144 10.05 11.78 -5.68
C THR A 144 9.78 11.54 -7.17
N ILE A 145 9.31 12.56 -7.90
CA ILE A 145 9.05 12.49 -9.35
C ILE A 145 10.30 12.04 -10.13
N LYS A 146 11.48 12.50 -9.71
CA LYS A 146 12.76 12.13 -10.33
C LYS A 146 13.16 10.67 -10.06
N GLY A 147 12.57 10.03 -9.06
CA GLY A 147 12.89 8.67 -8.63
C GLY A 147 14.36 8.50 -8.25
N ILE A 148 14.90 9.47 -7.52
CA ILE A 148 16.27 9.45 -6.96
C ILE A 148 16.27 9.44 -5.43
N GLU A 149 15.18 9.94 -4.83
CA GLU A 149 14.96 9.96 -3.39
C GLU A 149 13.70 9.17 -3.07
N TYR A 150 13.84 8.27 -2.11
CA TYR A 150 12.82 7.36 -1.62
C TYR A 150 12.76 7.42 -0.08
N ARG A 151 11.56 7.19 0.46
CA ARG A 151 11.37 6.91 1.88
C ARG A 151 10.45 5.73 2.08
N TYR A 152 10.88 4.76 2.85
CA TYR A 152 10.01 3.69 3.33
C TYR A 152 9.48 4.04 4.73
N CYS A 153 8.18 3.96 4.88
CA CYS A 153 7.47 4.16 6.15
C CYS A 153 6.65 2.90 6.45
N GLU A 154 6.59 2.54 7.72
CA GLU A 154 5.77 1.43 8.21
C GLU A 154 4.89 1.92 9.35
N PHE A 155 3.60 1.62 9.29
CA PHE A 155 2.64 2.01 10.31
C PHE A 155 1.82 0.81 10.77
N PRO A 156 1.53 0.66 12.07
CA PRO A 156 0.55 -0.31 12.53
C PRO A 156 -0.79 -0.13 11.82
N LEU A 157 -1.39 -1.25 11.42
CA LEU A 157 -2.66 -1.32 10.75
C LEU A 157 -3.65 -2.09 11.61
N GLU A 158 -4.40 -1.33 12.41
CA GLU A 158 -5.40 -1.85 13.32
C GLU A 158 -6.79 -1.38 12.89
N PRO A 159 -7.87 -2.09 13.30
CA PRO A 159 -9.22 -1.57 13.24
C PRO A 159 -9.29 -0.17 13.88
N LEU A 160 -10.12 0.69 13.31
CA LEU A 160 -10.29 2.05 13.78
C LEU A 160 -11.36 2.10 14.88
N GLU A 161 -11.09 2.91 15.90
CA GLU A 161 -12.04 3.17 16.99
C GLU A 161 -13.16 4.08 16.53
N THR A 162 -14.39 3.55 16.50
CA THR A 162 -15.57 4.22 15.91
C THR A 162 -15.87 5.58 16.54
N ASP A 163 -15.70 5.72 17.85
CA ASP A 163 -16.15 6.89 18.61
C ASP A 163 -15.09 8.01 18.70
N THR A 164 -13.93 7.82 18.07
CA THR A 164 -12.82 8.79 18.15
C THR A 164 -12.86 9.87 17.08
N PHE A 165 -13.64 9.66 16.00
CA PHE A 165 -13.63 10.54 14.84
C PHE A 165 -14.73 11.61 14.91
N SER A 166 -14.33 12.85 14.65
CA SER A 166 -15.25 13.93 14.30
C SER A 166 -15.40 14.01 12.79
N TRP A 167 -16.62 13.84 12.29
CA TRP A 167 -16.93 13.78 10.86
C TRP A 167 -17.57 15.06 10.36
N ASN A 168 -17.04 15.63 9.27
CA ASN A 168 -17.56 16.85 8.66
C ASN A 168 -17.48 16.81 7.13
N TRP A 169 -18.49 17.37 6.47
CA TRP A 169 -18.45 17.60 5.03
C TRP A 169 -17.48 18.72 4.69
N THR A 170 -16.69 18.52 3.63
CA THR A 170 -15.81 19.56 3.09
C THR A 170 -16.56 20.48 2.13
N THR A 171 -16.06 21.69 2.01
CA THR A 171 -16.49 22.66 1.02
C THR A 171 -15.71 22.45 -0.28
N ASN A 172 -16.42 22.33 -1.40
CA ASN A 172 -15.82 22.30 -2.72
C ASN A 172 -15.14 23.65 -3.00
N LYS A 173 -13.82 23.67 -3.17
CA LYS A 173 -13.05 24.90 -3.37
C LYS A 173 -13.43 25.67 -4.64
N ASN A 174 -13.91 24.98 -5.67
CA ASN A 174 -14.26 25.61 -6.95
C ASN A 174 -15.68 26.18 -6.95
N THR A 175 -16.59 25.58 -6.18
CA THR A 175 -18.02 25.97 -6.20
C THR A 175 -18.52 26.60 -4.90
N GLY A 176 -17.71 26.56 -3.83
CA GLY A 176 -18.11 27.02 -2.50
C GLY A 176 -19.20 26.17 -1.83
N LYS A 177 -19.67 25.10 -2.47
CA LYS A 177 -20.76 24.26 -1.95
C LYS A 177 -20.23 23.22 -0.97
N LEU A 178 -20.94 23.04 0.14
CA LEU A 178 -20.71 21.95 1.09
C LEU A 178 -21.04 20.58 0.47
N GLY A 179 -20.38 19.54 0.99
CA GLY A 179 -20.66 18.15 0.63
C GLY A 179 -19.81 17.62 -0.52
N ALA A 180 -18.59 18.15 -0.71
CA ALA A 180 -17.67 17.64 -1.73
C ALA A 180 -17.13 16.26 -1.35
N ASP A 181 -16.51 16.19 -0.17
CA ASP A 181 -15.91 14.99 0.41
C ASP A 181 -16.22 14.95 1.91
N LEU A 182 -16.10 13.79 2.54
CA LEU A 182 -16.31 13.64 3.97
C LEU A 182 -14.96 13.46 4.68
N GLN A 183 -14.68 14.26 5.69
CA GLN A 183 -13.44 14.19 6.47
C GLN A 183 -13.70 13.67 7.88
N GLY A 184 -12.89 12.71 8.30
CA GLY A 184 -12.83 12.22 9.67
C GLY A 184 -11.55 12.73 10.33
N SER A 185 -11.70 13.40 11.46
CA SER A 185 -10.58 14.00 12.20
C SER A 185 -10.51 13.50 13.64
N ILE A 186 -9.30 13.37 14.17
CA ILE A 186 -9.02 13.08 15.58
C ILE A 186 -8.25 14.27 16.15
N ALA A 187 -8.75 14.85 17.26
CA ALA A 187 -8.15 16.03 17.89
C ALA A 187 -7.85 17.18 16.90
N GLY A 188 -8.73 17.39 15.92
CA GLY A 188 -8.60 18.42 14.87
C GLY A 188 -7.71 18.05 13.68
N ASN A 189 -6.98 16.93 13.73
CA ASN A 189 -6.15 16.46 12.62
C ASN A 189 -6.94 15.54 11.70
N ILE A 190 -6.86 15.78 10.38
CA ILE A 190 -7.51 14.92 9.38
C ILE A 190 -6.79 13.58 9.34
N GLU A 191 -7.52 12.51 9.62
CA GLU A 191 -7.02 11.13 9.62
C GLU A 191 -7.61 10.33 8.46
N LEU A 192 -8.85 10.63 8.06
CA LEU A 192 -9.55 9.98 6.96
C LEU A 192 -10.21 10.99 6.03
N VAL A 193 -10.23 10.66 4.75
CA VAL A 193 -10.99 11.41 3.73
C VAL A 193 -11.73 10.42 2.84
N TRP A 194 -13.05 10.52 2.80
CA TRP A 194 -13.88 9.76 1.88
C TRP A 194 -14.31 10.64 0.70
N TYR A 195 -13.76 10.31 -0.47
CA TYR A 195 -14.12 10.96 -1.73
C TYR A 195 -15.32 10.24 -2.33
N LYS A 196 -16.52 10.78 -2.07
CA LYS A 196 -17.79 10.12 -2.42
C LYS A 196 -17.92 9.80 -3.90
N ASN A 197 -17.48 10.70 -4.79
CA ASN A 197 -17.59 10.53 -6.24
C ASN A 197 -16.68 9.42 -6.77
N GLN A 198 -15.51 9.25 -6.15
CA GLN A 198 -14.56 8.20 -6.49
C GLN A 198 -14.86 6.90 -5.73
N LYS A 199 -15.73 6.97 -4.71
CA LYS A 199 -16.03 5.87 -3.79
C LYS A 199 -14.75 5.32 -3.18
N GLN A 200 -13.87 6.21 -2.73
CA GLN A 200 -12.55 5.87 -2.19
C GLN A 200 -12.36 6.46 -0.81
N LEU A 201 -11.83 5.63 0.09
CA LEU A 201 -11.38 6.05 1.41
C LEU A 201 -9.86 6.22 1.39
N PHE A 202 -9.43 7.40 1.77
CA PHE A 202 -8.04 7.76 1.95
C PHE A 202 -7.72 7.85 3.43
N ARG A 203 -6.50 7.46 3.77
CA ARG A 203 -5.92 7.63 5.09
C ARG A 203 -4.81 8.68 5.04
N ALA A 204 -4.77 9.54 6.04
CA ALA A 204 -3.67 10.46 6.25
C ALA A 204 -2.58 9.80 7.09
N ARG A 205 -1.33 10.02 6.74
CA ARG A 205 -0.16 9.71 7.56
C ARG A 205 0.83 10.84 7.46
N THR A 206 1.69 10.94 8.46
CA THR A 206 2.82 11.86 8.48
C THR A 206 4.11 11.07 8.31
N ILE A 207 5.05 11.57 7.51
CA ILE A 207 6.36 10.93 7.35
C ILE A 207 7.07 10.96 8.71
N PRO A 208 7.33 9.80 9.33
CA PRO A 208 7.91 9.76 10.66
C PRO A 208 9.44 9.94 10.61
N GLU A 209 10.06 10.28 11.74
CA GLU A 209 11.51 10.45 11.84
C GLU A 209 12.28 9.16 11.51
N GLN A 210 11.74 8.02 11.95
CA GLN A 210 12.31 6.69 11.69
C GLN A 210 12.12 6.18 10.24
N ALA A 211 11.55 6.99 9.34
CA ALA A 211 11.38 6.60 7.95
C ALA A 211 12.74 6.33 7.29
N VAL A 212 12.91 5.14 6.72
CA VAL A 212 14.15 4.73 6.05
C VAL A 212 14.34 5.56 4.80
N ARG A 213 15.39 6.37 4.78
CA ARG A 213 15.74 7.21 3.63
C ARG A 213 16.68 6.46 2.69
N ILE A 214 16.34 6.43 1.41
CA ILE A 214 17.18 5.82 0.37
C ILE A 214 17.38 6.84 -0.74
N ASN A 215 18.65 7.09 -1.05
CA ASN A 215 19.06 7.87 -2.21
C ASN A 215 19.75 6.94 -3.20
N VAL A 216 19.37 7.05 -4.46
CA VAL A 216 19.91 6.23 -5.55
C VAL A 216 20.30 7.11 -6.72
N LYS A 217 21.29 6.65 -7.48
CA LYS A 217 21.53 7.17 -8.81
C LYS A 217 20.64 6.43 -9.79
N ARG A 218 19.99 7.17 -10.67
CA ARG A 218 19.10 6.59 -11.68
C ARG A 218 19.87 6.37 -12.98
N TYR A 219 20.26 5.13 -13.22
CA TYR A 219 20.85 4.69 -14.48
C TYR A 219 19.96 3.60 -15.08
N ARG A 220 19.54 3.76 -16.34
CA ARG A 220 18.80 2.73 -17.06
C ARG A 220 19.76 1.88 -17.87
N LEU A 221 19.55 0.58 -17.86
CA LEU A 221 20.20 -0.32 -18.80
C LEU A 221 19.74 0.01 -20.22
N ASN A 222 20.65 -0.18 -21.18
CA ASN A 222 20.26 -0.25 -22.58
C ASN A 222 19.27 -1.42 -22.75
N PRO A 223 18.17 -1.27 -23.53
CA PRO A 223 17.20 -2.34 -23.77
C PRO A 223 17.82 -3.67 -24.19
N ALA A 224 18.82 -3.68 -25.07
CA ALA A 224 19.51 -4.90 -25.48
C ALA A 224 20.23 -5.57 -24.31
N LYS A 225 20.93 -4.77 -23.48
CA LYS A 225 21.64 -5.30 -22.31
C LYS A 225 20.68 -5.85 -21.26
N TYR A 226 19.54 -5.19 -21.08
CA TYR A 226 18.48 -5.68 -20.20
C TYR A 226 17.96 -7.04 -20.66
N VAL A 227 17.57 -7.18 -21.93
CA VAL A 227 17.05 -8.45 -22.47
C VAL A 227 18.10 -9.57 -22.35
N GLU A 228 19.34 -9.30 -22.74
CA GLU A 228 20.45 -10.27 -22.62
C GLU A 228 20.63 -10.74 -21.16
N THR A 229 20.63 -9.81 -20.20
CA THR A 229 20.82 -10.13 -18.78
C THR A 229 19.68 -10.98 -18.23
N ILE A 230 18.43 -10.64 -18.57
CA ILE A 230 17.25 -11.39 -18.13
C ILE A 230 17.24 -12.80 -18.73
N LEU A 231 17.45 -12.95 -20.04
CA LEU A 231 17.49 -14.26 -20.70
C LEU A 231 18.61 -15.14 -20.12
N SER A 232 19.80 -14.58 -19.93
CA SER A 232 20.92 -15.31 -19.32
C SER A 232 20.61 -15.76 -17.89
N SER A 233 19.94 -14.92 -17.10
CA SER A 233 19.55 -15.28 -15.72
C SER A 233 18.48 -16.37 -15.70
N LEU A 234 17.50 -16.32 -16.62
CA LEU A 234 16.47 -17.35 -16.76
C LEU A 234 17.07 -18.70 -17.15
N GLU A 235 18.00 -18.72 -18.11
CA GLU A 235 18.71 -19.94 -18.50
C GLU A 235 19.49 -20.57 -17.34
N GLN A 236 20.10 -19.74 -16.48
CA GLN A 236 20.80 -20.23 -15.29
C GLN A 236 19.82 -20.84 -14.28
N GLN A 237 18.70 -20.18 -14.04
CA GLN A 237 17.66 -20.69 -13.13
C GLN A 237 17.13 -22.04 -13.60
N PHE A 238 16.78 -22.18 -14.90
CA PHE A 238 16.29 -23.46 -15.42
C PHE A 238 17.30 -24.60 -15.30
N LYS A 239 18.60 -24.32 -15.46
CA LYS A 239 19.66 -25.33 -15.29
C LYS A 239 19.78 -25.79 -13.84
N GLN A 240 19.62 -24.87 -12.90
CA GLN A 240 19.69 -25.17 -11.47
C GLN A 240 18.47 -25.99 -11.01
N ASP A 241 17.27 -25.63 -11.48
CA ASP A 241 16.06 -26.40 -11.17
C ASP A 241 16.14 -27.83 -11.72
N SER A 242 16.73 -28.05 -12.91
CA SER A 242 16.92 -29.39 -13.47
C SER A 242 17.96 -30.25 -12.74
N SER A 243 19.00 -29.65 -12.14
CA SER A 243 19.99 -30.42 -11.38
C SER A 243 19.45 -30.84 -10.00
N ASP A 244 18.62 -30.01 -9.38
CA ASP A 244 18.06 -30.31 -8.05
C ASP A 244 17.00 -31.44 -8.13
N GLU A 245 16.32 -31.62 -9.27
CA GLU A 245 15.41 -32.75 -9.53
C GLU A 245 16.15 -34.07 -9.78
N GLU A 246 17.35 -34.05 -10.35
CA GLU A 246 18.16 -35.26 -10.59
C GLU A 246 18.84 -35.78 -9.31
N ASP A 247 19.21 -34.89 -8.39
CA ASP A 247 19.85 -35.24 -7.10
C ASP A 247 18.86 -35.68 -6.01
N SER A 248 17.55 -35.56 -6.25
CA SER A 248 16.47 -35.93 -5.31
C SER A 248 15.74 -37.24 -5.66
N LEU A 249 16.21 -37.98 -6.68
CA LEU A 249 15.77 -39.32 -7.09
C LEU A 249 16.75 -40.42 -6.66
#